data_AF-A0A6B1AT70-F1
#
_entry.id   AF-A0A6B1AT70-F1
#
_cell.length_a   1.000
_cell.length_b   1.000
_cell.length_c   1.000
_cell.angle_alpha   90.00
_cell.angle_beta   90.00
_cell.angle_gamma   90.00
#
_symmetry.space_group_name_H-M   'P 1'
#
loop_
_entity.id
_entity.type
_entity.pdbx_description
1 polymer ?
#
loop_
_entity_poly.entity_id
_entity_poly.type
_entity_poly.pdbx_seq_one_letter_code
_entity_poly.pdbx_strand_id
1 'polypeptide(L)'
;MKKLIAAILICAFAPFVYADNDEATQVIAGVLMTLNHFPSDDDKTALQALIDDDSVGPAFKAVASAVMGIEHSASEDGKAAMAQVLEAENADARAKSLAQVVMDLNHGASDEAKASVQALL
;
A
#
# COMPACT_ATOMS: atom_id res chain seq x y z
N MET A 1 7.23 20.24 56.75
CA MET A 1 7.59 20.23 55.32
C MET A 1 8.18 18.86 54.97
N LYS A 2 7.39 17.96 54.39
CA LYS A 2 7.89 16.74 53.72
C LYS A 2 7.41 16.82 52.29
N LYS A 3 8.33 17.10 51.35
CA LYS A 3 8.03 17.17 49.92
C LYS A 3 7.90 15.73 49.42
N LEU A 4 6.69 15.29 49.10
CA LEU A 4 6.46 14.07 48.34
C LEU A 4 6.81 14.37 46.89
N ILE A 5 7.86 13.73 46.39
CA ILE A 5 8.29 13.82 45.00
C ILE A 5 7.31 12.99 44.17
N ALA A 6 6.57 13.67 43.29
CA ALA A 6 5.75 13.01 42.28
C ALA A 6 6.67 12.42 41.20
N ALA A 7 6.66 11.09 41.06
CA ALA A 7 7.29 10.43 39.93
C ALA A 7 6.38 10.59 38.69
N ILE A 8 6.79 11.43 37.75
CA ILE A 8 6.16 11.54 36.43
C ILE A 8 6.66 10.34 35.63
N LEU A 9 5.80 9.34 35.43
CA LEU A 9 6.05 8.26 34.48
C LEU A 9 5.85 8.84 33.08
N ILE A 10 6.95 9.23 32.41
CA ILE A 10 6.92 9.61 31.00
C ILE A 10 6.85 8.30 30.20
N CYS A 11 5.65 7.84 29.86
CA CYS A 11 5.48 6.85 28.80
C CYS A 11 5.79 7.55 27.47
N ALA A 12 7.04 7.44 27.02
CA ALA A 12 7.40 7.81 25.66
C ALA A 12 6.71 6.82 24.70
N PHE A 13 5.69 7.29 23.98
CA PHE A 13 5.18 6.59 22.81
C PHE A 13 6.27 6.67 21.73
N ALA A 14 7.09 5.63 21.61
CA ALA A 14 8.00 5.52 20.48
C ALA A 14 7.15 5.27 19.21
N PRO A 15 7.37 6.02 18.12
CA PRO A 15 6.81 5.63 16.84
C PRO A 15 7.33 4.22 16.51
N PHE A 16 6.42 3.31 16.15
CA PHE A 16 6.80 1.98 15.71
C PHE A 16 7.53 2.14 14.37
N VAL A 17 8.87 2.06 14.39
CA VAL A 17 9.69 2.06 13.18
C VAL A 17 9.76 0.63 12.70
N TYR A 18 9.10 0.34 11.58
CA TYR A 18 9.21 -0.92 10.86
C TYR A 18 10.54 -0.88 10.09
N ALA A 19 11.44 -1.82 10.41
CA ALA A 19 12.81 -1.82 9.91
C ALA A 19 12.87 -2.01 8.39
N ASP A 20 11.95 -2.80 7.83
CA ASP A 20 12.07 -3.30 6.45
C ASP A 20 11.10 -2.62 5.48
N ASN A 21 10.55 -1.45 5.86
CA ASN A 21 9.75 -0.62 4.96
C ASN A 21 10.52 -0.14 3.72
N ASP A 22 11.84 0.01 3.84
CA ASP A 22 12.71 0.42 2.72
C ASP A 22 12.79 -0.67 1.65
N GLU A 23 12.99 -1.92 2.07
CA GLU A 23 12.99 -3.08 1.19
C GLU A 23 11.60 -3.32 0.60
N ALA A 24 10.54 -3.24 1.42
CA ALA A 24 9.16 -3.34 0.95
C ALA A 24 8.85 -2.29 -0.13
N THR A 25 9.32 -1.05 0.04
CA THR A 25 9.18 0.01 -0.97
C THR A 25 9.81 -0.41 -2.30
N GLN A 26 11.02 -0.95 -2.29
CA GLN A 26 11.75 -1.33 -3.50
C GLN A 26 11.08 -2.49 -4.24
N VAL A 27 10.66 -3.52 -3.50
CA VAL A 27 9.97 -4.69 -4.08
C VAL A 27 8.65 -4.27 -4.72
N ILE A 28 7.80 -3.54 -3.99
CA ILE A 28 6.49 -3.09 -4.50
C ILE A 28 6.66 -2.19 -5.73
N ALA A 29 7.58 -1.22 -5.67
CA ALA A 29 7.85 -0.33 -6.80
C ALA A 29 8.38 -1.10 -8.02
N GLY A 30 9.27 -2.07 -7.80
CA GLY A 30 9.81 -2.93 -8.85
C GLY A 30 8.71 -3.68 -9.59
N VAL A 31 7.79 -4.33 -8.85
CA VAL A 31 6.65 -5.04 -9.46
C VAL A 31 5.75 -4.08 -10.25
N LEU A 32 5.44 -2.91 -9.69
CA LEU A 32 4.60 -1.91 -10.38
C LEU A 32 5.26 -1.40 -11.67
N MET A 33 6.58 -1.28 -11.72
CA MET A 33 7.32 -0.83 -12.90
C MET A 33 7.33 -1.86 -14.03
N THR A 34 7.33 -3.15 -13.70
CA THR A 34 7.39 -4.25 -14.68
C THR A 34 6.06 -4.94 -14.90
N LEU A 35 4.98 -4.41 -14.30
CA LEU A 35 3.65 -5.01 -14.34
C LEU A 35 3.17 -5.18 -15.78
N ASN A 36 2.77 -6.42 -16.12
CA ASN A 36 2.24 -6.75 -17.43
C ASN A 36 0.91 -7.49 -17.28
N HIS A 37 -0.20 -6.74 -17.34
CA HIS A 37 -1.56 -7.17 -16.98
C HIS A 37 -1.74 -7.55 -15.50
N PHE A 38 -0.91 -8.45 -14.98
CA PHE A 38 -0.89 -8.93 -13.61
C PHE A 38 0.57 -9.20 -13.17
N PRO A 39 0.87 -9.27 -11.86
CA PRO A 39 2.21 -9.61 -11.38
C PRO A 39 2.61 -11.03 -11.79
N SER A 40 3.89 -11.26 -12.13
CA SER A 40 4.41 -12.60 -12.41
C SER A 40 4.35 -13.51 -11.18
N ASP A 41 4.57 -14.81 -11.35
CA ASP A 41 4.59 -15.74 -10.21
C ASP A 41 5.74 -15.44 -9.21
N ASP A 42 6.89 -15.01 -9.73
CA ASP A 42 8.02 -14.56 -8.92
C ASP A 42 7.67 -13.27 -8.16
N ASP A 43 7.00 -12.32 -8.82
CA ASP A 43 6.53 -11.08 -8.18
C ASP A 43 5.51 -11.38 -7.08
N LYS A 44 4.55 -12.28 -7.32
CA LYS A 44 3.56 -12.71 -6.31
C LYS A 44 4.25 -13.35 -5.11
N THR A 45 5.27 -14.16 -5.35
CA THR A 45 6.06 -14.78 -4.28
C THR A 45 6.77 -13.72 -3.44
N ALA A 46 7.39 -12.72 -4.08
CA ALA A 46 8.05 -11.62 -3.38
C ALA A 46 7.06 -10.75 -2.58
N LEU A 47 5.90 -10.43 -3.17
CA LEU A 47 4.84 -9.68 -2.49
C LEU A 47 4.26 -10.44 -1.30
N GLN A 48 4.05 -11.76 -1.45
CA GLN A 48 3.58 -12.61 -0.36
C GLN A 48 4.58 -12.64 0.80
N ALA A 49 5.88 -12.69 0.51
CA ALA A 49 6.91 -12.61 1.55
C ALA A 49 6.81 -11.31 2.38
N LEU A 50 6.56 -10.16 1.74
CA LEU A 50 6.34 -8.90 2.46
C LEU A 50 5.07 -8.92 3.33
N ILE A 51 4.01 -9.55 2.84
CA ILE A 51 2.73 -9.66 3.57
C ILE A 51 2.93 -10.47 4.86
N ASP A 52 3.71 -11.55 4.77
CA ASP A 52 3.96 -12.45 5.88
C ASP A 52 5.05 -11.94 6.85
N ASP A 53 5.82 -10.91 6.48
CA ASP A 53 6.93 -10.40 7.29
C ASP A 53 6.45 -9.40 8.36
N ASP A 54 6.52 -9.79 9.64
CA ASP A 54 6.12 -8.95 10.78
C ASP A 54 6.97 -7.69 10.98
N SER A 55 8.13 -7.59 10.33
CA SER A 55 8.96 -6.37 10.32
C SER A 55 8.44 -5.29 9.37
N VAL A 56 7.53 -5.64 8.45
CA VAL A 56 6.96 -4.73 7.44
C VAL A 56 5.71 -4.05 8.00
N GLY A 57 5.62 -2.74 7.79
CA GLY A 57 4.49 -1.94 8.27
C GLY A 57 3.15 -2.31 7.61
N PRO A 58 2.03 -2.20 8.34
CA PRO A 58 0.72 -2.61 7.84
C PRO A 58 0.29 -1.87 6.57
N ALA A 59 0.70 -0.60 6.41
CA ALA A 59 0.44 0.15 5.19
C ALA A 59 1.15 -0.46 3.97
N PHE A 60 2.40 -0.92 4.11
CA PHE A 60 3.12 -1.60 3.03
C PHE A 60 2.55 -2.98 2.74
N LYS A 61 2.15 -3.74 3.77
CA LYS A 61 1.45 -5.02 3.59
C LYS A 61 0.13 -4.86 2.83
N ALA A 62 -0.64 -3.83 3.14
CA ALA A 62 -1.86 -3.51 2.42
C ALA A 62 -1.59 -3.18 0.95
N VAL A 63 -0.56 -2.38 0.67
CA VAL A 63 -0.15 -2.07 -0.72
C VAL A 63 0.31 -3.33 -1.45
N ALA A 64 1.17 -4.16 -0.82
CA ALA A 64 1.64 -5.40 -1.42
C ALA A 64 0.50 -6.36 -1.75
N SER A 65 -0.47 -6.52 -0.84
CA SER A 65 -1.66 -7.33 -1.04
C SER A 65 -2.52 -6.81 -2.21
N ALA A 66 -2.74 -5.49 -2.29
CA ALA A 66 -3.46 -4.90 -3.40
C ALA A 66 -2.73 -5.10 -4.74
N VAL A 67 -1.40 -4.93 -4.76
CA VAL A 67 -0.59 -5.15 -5.98
C VAL A 67 -0.63 -6.60 -6.43
N MET A 68 -0.52 -7.54 -5.50
CA MET A 68 -0.53 -8.98 -5.78
C MET A 68 -1.83 -9.44 -6.45
N GLY A 69 -2.95 -8.78 -6.13
CA GLY A 69 -4.28 -9.07 -6.68
C GLY A 69 -4.66 -8.28 -7.93
N ILE A 70 -3.74 -7.52 -8.55
CA ILE A 70 -4.05 -6.74 -9.75
C ILE A 70 -4.34 -7.66 -10.95
N GLU A 71 -5.48 -7.40 -11.59
CA GLU A 71 -5.80 -7.86 -12.95
C GLU A 71 -6.24 -6.64 -13.77
N HIS A 72 -5.31 -6.02 -14.52
CA HIS A 72 -5.46 -4.72 -15.22
C HIS A 72 -5.64 -3.47 -14.33
N SER A 73 -6.20 -3.65 -13.13
CA SER A 73 -6.39 -2.62 -12.12
C SER A 73 -6.47 -3.26 -10.73
N ALA A 74 -6.41 -2.44 -9.67
CA ALA A 74 -6.73 -2.91 -8.33
C ALA A 74 -8.21 -3.30 -8.21
N SER A 75 -8.48 -4.38 -7.46
CA SER A 75 -9.83 -4.80 -7.09
C SER A 75 -10.55 -3.73 -6.26
N GLU A 76 -11.87 -3.87 -6.09
CA GLU A 76 -12.65 -2.95 -5.25
C GLU A 76 -12.15 -2.95 -3.79
N ASP A 77 -11.90 -4.14 -3.23
CA ASP A 77 -11.32 -4.29 -1.89
C ASP A 77 -9.91 -3.69 -1.81
N GLY A 78 -9.10 -3.89 -2.85
CA GLY A 78 -7.77 -3.28 -2.96
C GLY A 78 -7.84 -1.76 -2.94
N LYS A 79 -8.75 -1.15 -3.71
CA LYS A 79 -8.98 0.30 -3.73
C LYS A 79 -9.47 0.82 -2.38
N ALA A 80 -10.39 0.10 -1.72
CA ALA A 80 -10.86 0.45 -0.38
C ALA A 80 -9.72 0.41 0.65
N ALA A 81 -8.80 -0.55 0.56
CA ALA A 81 -7.61 -0.60 1.39
C ALA A 81 -6.64 0.56 1.08
N MET A 82 -6.44 0.91 -0.20
CA MET A 82 -5.58 2.04 -0.57
C MET A 82 -6.12 3.37 -0.07
N ALA A 83 -7.45 3.57 -0.11
CA ALA A 83 -8.09 4.72 0.52
C ALA A 83 -7.77 4.80 2.02
N GLN A 84 -7.83 3.68 2.74
CA GLN A 84 -7.46 3.66 4.16
C GLN A 84 -5.98 4.00 4.39
N VAL A 85 -5.06 3.54 3.53
CA VAL A 85 -3.64 3.89 3.61
C VAL A 85 -3.41 5.39 3.38
N LEU A 86 -4.12 5.98 2.41
CA LEU A 86 -4.01 7.41 2.08
C LEU A 86 -4.52 8.30 3.22
N GLU A 87 -5.64 7.92 3.83
CA GLU A 87 -6.27 8.66 4.94
C GLU A 87 -5.57 8.45 6.31
N ALA A 88 -4.78 7.39 6.48
CA ALA A 88 -4.08 7.13 7.75
C ALA A 88 -3.06 8.24 8.07
N GLU A 89 -3.28 9.00 9.15
CA GLU A 89 -2.45 10.14 9.55
C GLU A 89 -0.97 9.77 9.74
N ASN A 90 -0.71 8.57 10.26
CA ASN A 90 0.62 8.07 10.62
C ASN A 90 1.21 7.08 9.60
N ALA A 91 0.57 6.89 8.43
CA ALA A 91 1.15 6.03 7.40
C ALA A 91 2.39 6.68 6.76
N ASP A 92 3.39 5.84 6.47
CA ASP A 92 4.62 6.24 5.78
C ASP A 92 4.29 6.89 4.43
N ALA A 93 4.92 8.03 4.12
CA ALA A 93 4.68 8.79 2.90
C ALA A 93 4.94 7.98 1.62
N ARG A 94 5.85 7.00 1.67
CA ARG A 94 6.14 6.10 0.55
C ARG A 94 5.02 5.10 0.32
N ALA A 95 4.47 4.54 1.40
CA ALA A 95 3.29 3.68 1.31
C ALA A 95 2.10 4.45 0.73
N LYS A 96 1.90 5.73 1.13
CA LYS A 96 0.87 6.60 0.52
C LYS A 96 1.12 6.84 -0.97
N SER A 97 2.37 7.09 -1.35
CA SER A 97 2.74 7.33 -2.75
C SER A 97 2.47 6.08 -3.61
N LEU A 98 2.86 4.89 -3.12
CA LEU A 98 2.59 3.62 -3.79
C LEU A 98 1.08 3.33 -3.85
N ALA A 99 0.33 3.61 -2.78
CA ALA A 99 -1.12 3.45 -2.75
C ALA A 99 -1.83 4.31 -3.79
N GLN A 100 -1.37 5.55 -3.98
CA GLN A 100 -1.89 6.44 -5.03
C GLN A 100 -1.65 5.85 -6.43
N VAL A 101 -0.44 5.32 -6.69
CA VAL A 101 -0.14 4.65 -7.97
C VAL A 101 -1.07 3.46 -8.22
N VAL A 102 -1.33 2.66 -7.18
CA VAL A 102 -2.26 1.51 -7.26
C VAL A 102 -3.70 1.96 -7.54
N MET A 103 -4.15 3.07 -6.95
CA MET A 103 -5.47 3.66 -7.20
C MET A 103 -5.65 4.14 -8.64
N ASP A 104 -4.61 4.75 -9.19
CA ASP A 104 -4.62 5.34 -10.53
C ASP A 104 -4.39 4.29 -11.64
N LEU A 105 -3.95 3.08 -11.28
CA LEU A 105 -3.72 2.00 -12.23
C LEU A 105 -5.06 1.50 -12.82
N ASN A 106 -5.28 1.84 -14.09
CA ASN A 106 -6.41 1.36 -14.88
C ASN A 106 -5.99 1.12 -16.33
N HIS A 107 -5.80 -0.14 -16.70
CA HIS A 107 -5.52 -0.55 -18.09
C HIS A 107 -6.82 -0.86 -18.86
N GLY A 108 -7.74 0.10 -18.92
CA GLY A 108 -9.01 0.00 -19.66
C GLY A 108 -9.18 1.11 -20.71
N ALA A 109 -10.20 0.98 -21.57
CA ALA A 109 -10.62 2.09 -22.43
C ALA A 109 -11.03 3.30 -21.57
N SER A 110 -10.69 4.52 -22.03
CA SER A 110 -11.14 5.74 -21.35
C SER A 110 -12.67 5.84 -21.35
N ASP A 111 -13.23 6.66 -20.47
CA ASP A 111 -14.69 6.81 -20.40
C ASP A 111 -15.25 7.46 -21.68
N GLU A 112 -14.49 8.35 -22.32
CA GLU A 112 -14.83 8.92 -23.64
C GLU A 112 -14.84 7.84 -24.73
N ALA A 113 -13.87 6.92 -24.69
CA ALA A 113 -13.83 5.78 -25.61
C ALA A 113 -15.00 4.82 -25.38
N LYS A 114 -15.35 4.52 -24.12
CA LYS A 114 -16.53 3.71 -23.78
C LYS A 114 -17.82 4.37 -24.28
N ALA A 115 -17.99 5.68 -24.07
CA ALA A 115 -19.15 6.42 -24.56
C ALA A 115 -19.27 6.38 -26.09
N SER A 116 -18.13 6.50 -26.78
CA SER A 116 -18.08 6.40 -28.25
C SER A 116 -18.50 5.01 -28.75
N VAL A 117 -18.07 3.95 -28.06
CA VAL A 117 -18.49 2.56 -28.38
C VAL A 117 -19.96 2.33 -28.05
N GLN A 118 -20.45 2.86 -26.93
CA GLN A 118 -21.86 2.74 -26.51
C GLN A 118 -22.84 3.35 -27.51
N ALA A 119 -22.44 4.40 -28.24
CA ALA A 119 -23.25 5.04 -29.28
C ALA A 119 -23.41 4.18 -30.56
N LEU A 120 -22.69 3.06 -30.67
CA LEU A 120 -22.81 2.10 -31.80
C LEU A 120 -23.78 0.95 -31.52
N LEU A 121 -24.30 0.85 -30.29
CA LEU A 121 -25.27 -0.16 -29.86
C LEU A 121 -26.70 0.37 -29.98
#